data_AF-A0A3P6SNT5-F1
#
_entry.id   AF-A0A3P6SNT5-F1
#
_cell.length_a   1.000
_cell.length_b   1.000
_cell.length_c   1.000
_cell.angle_alpha   90.00
_cell.angle_beta   90.00
_cell.angle_gamma   90.00
#
_symmetry.space_group_name_H-M   'P 1'
#
loop_
_entity.id
_entity.type
_entity.pdbx_description
1 polymer ?
#
loop_
_entity_poly.entity_id
_entity_poly.type
_entity_poly.pdbx_seq_one_letter_code
_entity_poly.pdbx_strand_id
1 'polypeptide(L)'
;MSTTFSSNDQAITTKIPFIIGVAGGTASGKSSVCSRIMEKLGKAHERRVVAISQDSFYRNLTAEETKKANRGEFNFDHPDAIEYSLMISILQKMKKGESVTIPKYDFCTNSRSKDCDVIESADVIIVEGILILYDQELRDLFDMKLFVDTDSDDRLARRVQRDTQERGRSLSQVLNQYLNLVKPAFEEFCLPTKKYADVIIPRGADNNVAIDLILHHIHEILRSPSSSVKSTADEACYLKRLFFFVVRYCCWHYVGNEAVEIYLYGKPLGISAMSAASANGSEHCRACMSVEELMKRARKLAGKVSSGNDRQSSTTQTSSSSIKAKPMRTDCPVTTEKLGNSTWNLLHTIAAYYPLKPTVEQQKNASTLMDLLGKIYPCSHCAEDLRQDLAKHPPDVEDRERFSLWMCGLHNRVNKKLGKPEYDCALWKERWLSGWKDGSCEY
;
A
#
# COMPACT_ATOMS: atom_id res chain seq x y z
N MET A 1 53.43 -4.63 55.34
CA MET A 1 52.75 -3.84 54.29
C MET A 1 53.26 -4.32 52.94
N SER A 2 52.50 -5.18 52.24
CA SER A 2 52.66 -5.40 50.81
C SER A 2 51.29 -5.81 50.27
N THR A 3 50.63 -4.85 49.64
CA THR A 3 49.36 -4.98 48.94
C THR A 3 49.58 -5.67 47.61
N THR A 4 49.04 -6.89 47.44
CA THR A 4 48.88 -7.54 46.13
C THR A 4 47.57 -7.09 45.52
N PHE A 5 47.64 -6.20 44.52
CA PHE A 5 46.51 -5.81 43.69
C PHE A 5 46.21 -6.94 42.69
N SER A 6 45.04 -7.57 42.86
CA SER A 6 44.47 -8.49 41.88
C SER A 6 43.95 -7.65 40.70
N SER A 7 44.57 -7.80 39.53
CA SER A 7 44.07 -7.25 38.27
C SER A 7 43.45 -8.40 37.48
N ASN A 8 42.15 -8.59 37.67
CA ASN A 8 41.34 -9.49 36.85
C ASN A 8 40.17 -8.68 36.25
N ASP A 9 40.49 -7.58 35.58
CA ASP A 9 39.56 -6.91 34.68
C ASP A 9 39.56 -7.67 33.34
N GLN A 10 38.85 -8.79 33.30
CA GLN A 10 38.34 -9.31 32.04
C GLN A 10 37.29 -8.31 31.56
N ALA A 11 37.68 -7.41 30.64
CA ALA A 11 36.74 -6.58 29.92
C ALA A 11 35.72 -7.49 29.22
N ILE A 12 34.51 -7.58 29.78
CA ILE A 12 33.37 -8.23 29.14
C ILE A 12 33.13 -7.46 27.85
N THR A 13 33.57 -8.02 26.71
CA THR A 13 33.25 -7.47 25.40
C THR A 13 31.74 -7.66 25.20
N THR A 14 30.96 -6.64 25.53
CA THR A 14 29.51 -6.67 25.34
C THR A 14 29.24 -6.75 23.83
N LYS A 15 28.77 -7.92 23.39
CA LYS A 15 28.42 -8.14 21.99
C LYS A 15 27.20 -7.28 21.68
N ILE A 16 27.33 -6.39 20.69
CA ILE A 16 26.24 -5.50 20.28
C ILE A 16 25.17 -6.37 19.60
N PRO A 17 23.91 -6.32 20.05
CA PRO A 17 22.83 -7.09 19.44
C PRO A 17 22.53 -6.58 18.03
N PHE A 18 22.21 -7.52 17.13
CA PHE A 18 21.69 -7.22 15.81
C PHE A 18 20.17 -7.06 15.87
N ILE A 19 19.64 -5.91 15.48
CA ILE A 19 18.21 -5.60 15.62
C ILE A 19 17.51 -5.64 14.26
N ILE A 20 16.50 -6.51 14.15
CA ILE A 20 15.67 -6.69 12.96
C ILE A 20 14.29 -6.10 13.22
N GLY A 21 13.88 -5.10 12.44
CA GLY A 21 12.51 -4.57 12.46
C GLY A 21 11.63 -5.31 11.45
N VAL A 22 10.48 -5.85 11.87
CA VAL A 22 9.48 -6.52 11.02
C VAL A 22 8.16 -5.76 11.01
N ALA A 23 7.94 -4.95 9.97
CA ALA A 23 6.74 -4.14 9.80
C ALA A 23 5.72 -4.76 8.84
N GLY A 24 4.54 -4.15 8.74
CA GLY A 24 3.46 -4.58 7.85
C GLY A 24 2.08 -4.41 8.47
N GLY A 25 1.05 -4.33 7.63
CA GLY A 25 -0.33 -4.09 8.09
C GLY A 25 -0.85 -5.16 9.06
N THR A 26 -1.83 -4.83 9.89
CA THR A 26 -2.48 -5.81 10.79
C THR A 26 -2.87 -7.09 10.03
N ALA A 27 -2.68 -8.26 10.65
CA ALA A 27 -2.94 -9.58 10.06
C ALA A 27 -2.18 -9.91 8.74
N SER A 28 -1.10 -9.18 8.41
CA SER A 28 -0.20 -9.54 7.28
C SER A 28 0.63 -10.80 7.52
N GLY A 29 0.74 -11.24 8.79
CA GLY A 29 1.55 -12.41 9.16
C GLY A 29 2.92 -12.07 9.74
N LYS A 30 3.20 -10.81 10.14
CA LYS A 30 4.43 -10.43 10.88
C LYS A 30 4.73 -11.34 12.07
N SER A 31 3.77 -11.43 13.00
CA SER A 31 3.92 -12.22 14.22
C SER A 31 4.09 -13.71 13.87
N SER A 32 3.37 -14.21 12.86
CA SER A 32 3.52 -15.58 12.37
C SER A 32 4.89 -15.86 11.72
N VAL A 33 5.45 -14.91 10.96
CA VAL A 33 6.82 -14.98 10.42
C VAL A 33 7.82 -15.03 11.58
N CYS A 34 7.67 -14.16 12.58
CA CYS A 34 8.53 -14.13 13.76
C CYS A 34 8.45 -15.46 14.53
N SER A 35 7.24 -15.98 14.77
CA SER A 35 7.04 -17.27 15.44
C SER A 35 7.69 -18.42 14.68
N ARG A 36 7.58 -18.48 13.34
CA ARG A 36 8.24 -19.50 12.53
C ARG A 36 9.76 -19.40 12.56
N ILE A 37 10.31 -18.19 12.59
CA ILE A 37 11.75 -17.97 12.76
C ILE A 37 12.19 -18.51 14.13
N MET A 38 11.48 -18.15 15.20
CA MET A 38 11.78 -18.61 16.55
C MET A 38 11.66 -20.13 16.69
N GLU A 39 10.64 -20.74 16.10
CA GLU A 39 10.43 -22.19 16.10
C GLU A 39 11.58 -22.93 15.39
N LYS A 40 11.98 -22.46 14.20
CA LYS A 40 13.05 -23.09 13.41
C LYS A 40 14.46 -22.87 14.00
N LEU A 41 14.69 -21.82 14.76
CA LEU A 41 15.93 -21.64 15.52
C LEU A 41 16.09 -22.68 16.65
N GLY A 42 14.97 -23.21 17.14
CA GLY A 42 14.93 -24.24 18.17
C GLY A 42 15.36 -23.77 19.57
N LYS A 43 15.18 -24.65 20.56
CA LYS A 43 15.45 -24.35 21.99
C LYS A 43 16.91 -24.00 22.30
N ALA A 44 17.86 -24.42 21.47
CA ALA A 44 19.28 -24.16 21.66
C ALA A 44 19.65 -22.66 21.54
N HIS A 45 18.82 -21.86 20.86
CA HIS A 45 19.05 -20.44 20.62
C HIS A 45 17.97 -19.53 21.24
N GLU A 46 17.06 -20.09 22.04
CA GLU A 46 15.92 -19.38 22.63
C GLU A 46 16.33 -18.23 23.57
N ARG A 47 17.52 -18.31 24.18
CA ARG A 47 18.09 -17.20 24.98
C ARG A 47 18.88 -16.19 24.16
N ARG A 48 19.26 -16.52 22.92
CA ARG A 48 20.13 -15.68 22.08
C ARG A 48 19.33 -14.81 21.11
N VAL A 49 18.11 -15.21 20.80
CA VAL A 49 17.20 -14.45 19.93
C VAL A 49 15.94 -14.13 20.71
N VAL A 50 15.53 -12.85 20.70
CA VAL A 50 14.31 -12.41 21.37
C VAL A 50 13.37 -11.73 20.37
N ALA A 51 12.06 -11.92 20.56
CA ALA A 51 11.04 -11.24 19.80
C ALA A 51 10.28 -10.25 20.71
N ILE A 52 10.13 -9.02 20.25
CA ILE A 52 9.45 -7.92 20.95
C ILE A 52 8.31 -7.42 20.08
N SER A 53 7.10 -7.38 20.62
CA SER A 53 5.94 -6.83 19.91
C SER A 53 5.76 -5.35 20.24
N GLN A 54 5.51 -4.53 19.21
CA GLN A 54 5.15 -3.12 19.35
C GLN A 54 3.87 -2.96 20.19
N ASP A 55 2.97 -3.95 20.17
CA ASP A 55 1.71 -3.89 20.90
C ASP A 55 1.93 -3.80 22.42
N SER A 56 3.08 -4.26 22.94
CA SER A 56 3.48 -4.03 24.35
C SER A 56 3.61 -2.55 24.71
N PHE A 57 3.87 -1.68 23.72
CA PHE A 57 4.19 -0.27 23.91
C PHE A 57 3.01 0.67 23.63
N TYR A 58 1.77 0.16 23.58
CA TYR A 58 0.61 1.04 23.66
C TYR A 58 0.67 1.89 24.92
N ARG A 59 0.38 3.19 24.78
CA ARG A 59 0.32 4.10 25.92
C ARG A 59 -0.87 3.79 26.82
N ASN A 60 -0.80 4.23 28.07
CA ASN A 60 -1.97 4.22 28.94
C ASN A 60 -3.03 5.20 28.41
N LEU A 61 -4.29 4.77 28.45
CA LEU A 61 -5.43 5.56 28.02
C LEU A 61 -5.98 6.40 29.17
N THR A 62 -6.46 7.59 28.85
CA THR A 62 -7.26 8.40 29.79
C THR A 62 -8.64 7.78 29.99
N ALA A 63 -9.35 8.18 31.06
CA ALA A 63 -10.70 7.65 31.33
C ALA A 63 -11.69 7.87 30.17
N GLU A 64 -11.55 8.96 29.41
CA GLU A 64 -12.38 9.23 28.24
C GLU A 64 -12.01 8.34 27.05
N GLU A 65 -10.72 8.13 26.82
CA GLU A 65 -10.22 7.26 25.76
C GLU A 65 -10.54 5.80 26.02
N THR A 66 -10.48 5.34 27.28
CA THR A 66 -10.92 3.99 27.66
C THR A 66 -12.40 3.79 27.31
N LYS A 67 -13.26 4.79 27.52
CA LYS A 67 -14.66 4.72 27.09
C LYS A 67 -14.80 4.61 25.57
N LYS A 68 -13.98 5.35 24.80
CA LYS A 68 -13.95 5.25 23.33
C LYS A 68 -13.43 3.89 22.87
N ALA A 69 -12.37 3.38 23.50
CA ALA A 69 -11.78 2.08 23.20
C ALA A 69 -12.77 0.93 23.42
N ASN A 70 -13.51 0.96 24.54
CA ASN A 70 -14.55 -0.03 24.85
C ASN A 70 -15.72 -0.01 23.85
N ARG A 71 -15.95 1.13 23.16
CA ARG A 71 -16.91 1.23 22.05
C ARG A 71 -16.31 0.92 20.67
N GLY A 72 -15.00 0.65 20.59
CA GLY A 72 -14.29 0.43 19.34
C GLY A 72 -13.99 1.70 18.53
N GLU A 73 -14.08 2.87 19.16
CA GLU A 73 -13.93 4.19 18.53
C GLU A 73 -12.53 4.80 18.70
N PHE A 74 -11.69 4.22 19.56
CA PHE A 74 -10.31 4.67 19.75
C PHE A 74 -9.39 4.07 18.68
N ASN A 75 -8.55 4.92 18.06
CA ASN A 75 -7.66 4.50 16.98
C ASN A 75 -6.32 4.00 17.53
N PHE A 76 -6.22 2.70 17.76
CA PHE A 76 -4.97 2.04 18.15
C PHE A 76 -3.95 1.97 17.00
N ASP A 77 -4.38 2.13 15.75
CA ASP A 77 -3.49 2.09 14.60
C ASP A 77 -2.88 3.48 14.28
N HIS A 78 -3.16 4.51 15.09
CA HIS A 78 -2.54 5.85 14.97
C HIS A 78 -1.19 5.90 15.71
N PRO A 79 -0.16 6.61 15.20
CA PRO A 79 1.14 6.74 15.87
C PRO A 79 1.06 7.21 17.34
N ASP A 80 0.18 8.16 17.65
CA ASP A 80 -0.03 8.67 19.02
C ASP A 80 -0.53 7.62 20.03
N ALA A 81 -0.99 6.45 19.58
CA ALA A 81 -1.33 5.36 20.48
C ALA A 81 -0.08 4.64 21.03
N ILE A 82 1.10 4.86 20.42
CA ILE A 82 2.34 4.14 20.70
C ILE A 82 3.30 5.03 21.48
N GLU A 83 3.88 4.50 22.56
CA GLU A 83 4.90 5.17 23.35
C GLU A 83 6.30 4.88 22.78
N TYR A 84 6.64 5.53 21.65
CA TYR A 84 7.93 5.32 20.96
C TYR A 84 9.14 5.61 21.83
N SER A 85 9.07 6.64 22.69
CA SER A 85 10.15 7.00 23.62
C SER A 85 10.54 5.84 24.54
N LEU A 86 9.54 5.10 25.08
CA LEU A 86 9.77 3.93 25.91
C LEU A 86 10.45 2.81 25.11
N MET A 87 9.95 2.51 23.92
CA MET A 87 10.51 1.46 23.06
C MET A 87 11.95 1.78 22.63
N ILE A 88 12.22 3.01 22.20
CA ILE A 88 13.58 3.50 21.85
C ILE A 88 14.51 3.37 23.05
N SER A 89 14.07 3.84 24.23
CA SER A 89 14.89 3.76 25.45
C SER A 89 15.25 2.31 25.83
N ILE A 90 14.30 1.37 25.65
CA ILE A 90 14.51 -0.04 25.92
C ILE A 90 15.49 -0.64 24.91
N LEU A 91 15.30 -0.40 23.61
CA LEU A 91 16.23 -0.91 22.59
C LEU A 91 17.64 -0.34 22.76
N GLN A 92 17.78 0.93 23.14
CA GLN A 92 19.07 1.53 23.46
C GLN A 92 19.74 0.88 24.68
N LYS A 93 19.00 0.55 25.74
CA LYS A 93 19.51 -0.21 26.90
C LYS A 93 19.94 -1.62 26.49
N MET A 94 19.14 -2.29 25.66
CA MET A 94 19.50 -3.62 25.13
C MET A 94 20.78 -3.56 24.28
N LYS A 95 20.98 -2.50 23.46
CA LYS A 95 22.24 -2.29 22.71
C LYS A 95 23.47 -2.14 23.62
N LYS A 96 23.28 -1.68 24.86
CA LYS A 96 24.33 -1.58 25.88
C LYS A 96 24.54 -2.89 26.66
N GLY A 97 23.72 -3.91 26.40
CA GLY A 97 23.75 -5.19 27.11
C GLY A 97 23.06 -5.16 28.49
N GLU A 98 22.27 -4.13 28.77
CA GLU A 98 21.50 -4.03 30.01
C GLU A 98 20.22 -4.89 29.93
N SER A 99 19.88 -5.57 31.03
CA SER A 99 18.58 -6.25 31.14
C SER A 99 17.44 -5.24 31.19
N VAL A 100 16.35 -5.53 30.48
CA VAL A 100 15.20 -4.64 30.34
C VAL A 100 13.92 -5.32 30.75
N THR A 101 12.95 -4.51 31.17
CA THR A 101 11.61 -4.96 31.51
C THR A 101 10.64 -4.45 30.45
N ILE A 102 9.94 -5.37 29.80
CA ILE A 102 8.95 -5.07 28.76
C ILE A 102 7.54 -5.24 29.36
N PRO A 103 6.68 -4.22 29.26
CA PRO A 103 5.29 -4.33 29.72
C PRO A 103 4.50 -5.33 28.88
N LYS A 104 3.55 -6.03 29.50
CA LYS A 104 2.52 -6.80 28.77
C LYS A 104 1.30 -5.93 28.52
N TYR A 105 0.73 -6.04 27.33
CA TYR A 105 -0.50 -5.35 26.97
C TYR A 105 -1.67 -6.34 26.91
N ASP A 106 -2.78 -5.99 27.56
CA ASP A 106 -4.01 -6.76 27.54
C ASP A 106 -5.05 -6.11 26.61
N PHE A 107 -5.34 -6.80 25.51
CA PHE A 107 -6.30 -6.35 24.49
C PHE A 107 -7.76 -6.44 24.92
N CYS A 108 -8.08 -7.18 25.98
CA CYS A 108 -9.44 -7.28 26.52
C CYS A 108 -9.76 -6.04 27.36
N THR A 109 -8.82 -5.63 28.21
CA THR A 109 -8.97 -4.44 29.07
C THR A 109 -8.46 -3.15 28.42
N ASN A 110 -7.78 -3.23 27.27
CA ASN A 110 -7.11 -2.12 26.58
C ASN A 110 -6.13 -1.38 27.49
N SER A 111 -5.39 -2.11 28.33
CA SER A 111 -4.49 -1.55 29.34
C SER A 111 -3.22 -2.36 29.51
N ARG A 112 -2.18 -1.75 30.10
CA ARG A 112 -0.96 -2.49 30.47
C ARG A 112 -1.23 -3.38 31.67
N SER A 113 -0.80 -4.63 31.59
CA SER A 113 -0.80 -5.54 32.73
C SER A 113 0.22 -5.08 33.78
N LYS A 114 0.01 -5.52 35.02
CA LYS A 114 1.02 -5.42 36.08
C LYS A 114 2.19 -6.37 35.83
N ASP A 115 1.96 -7.41 35.03
CA ASP A 115 2.98 -8.37 34.64
C ASP A 115 3.89 -7.79 33.56
N CYS A 116 5.17 -8.09 33.68
CA CYS A 116 6.19 -7.69 32.71
C CYS A 116 7.08 -8.88 32.37
N ASP A 117 7.65 -8.87 31.17
CA ASP A 117 8.71 -9.80 30.79
C ASP A 117 10.06 -9.16 31.04
N VAL A 118 10.93 -9.87 31.74
CA VAL A 118 12.33 -9.46 31.92
C VAL A 118 13.14 -10.13 30.82
N ILE A 119 13.76 -9.30 29.98
CA ILE A 119 14.62 -9.75 28.89
C ILE A 119 16.07 -9.45 29.26
N GLU A 120 16.87 -10.51 29.30
CA GLU A 120 18.32 -10.44 29.46
C GLU A 120 19.01 -10.12 28.12
N SER A 121 20.34 -10.04 28.13
CA SER A 121 21.11 -9.80 26.90
C SER A 121 20.83 -10.86 25.83
N ALA A 122 20.56 -10.41 24.61
CA ALA A 122 20.35 -11.25 23.42
C ALA A 122 21.37 -10.87 22.33
N ASP A 123 21.70 -11.80 21.45
CA ASP A 123 22.53 -11.53 20.26
C ASP A 123 21.71 -10.93 19.11
N VAL A 124 20.45 -11.33 18.98
CA VAL A 124 19.54 -10.87 17.94
C VAL A 124 18.20 -10.47 18.56
N ILE A 125 17.71 -9.30 18.17
CA ILE A 125 16.45 -8.75 18.66
C ILE A 125 15.54 -8.54 17.46
N ILE A 126 14.39 -9.20 17.43
CA ILE A 126 13.37 -9.04 16.41
C ILE A 126 12.26 -8.16 16.99
N VAL A 127 12.05 -6.99 16.42
CA VAL A 127 10.97 -6.08 16.84
C VAL A 127 9.89 -6.11 15.76
N GLU A 128 8.67 -6.48 16.10
CA GLU A 128 7.56 -6.58 15.13
C GLU A 128 6.43 -5.62 15.48
N GLY A 129 5.80 -5.02 14.46
CA GLY A 129 4.65 -4.15 14.69
C GLY A 129 4.15 -3.43 13.44
N ILE A 130 2.99 -2.79 13.55
CA ILE A 130 2.37 -2.09 12.42
C ILE A 130 3.05 -0.75 12.08
N LEU A 131 3.73 -0.11 13.03
CA LEU A 131 4.29 1.24 12.91
C LEU A 131 5.75 1.36 13.38
N ILE A 132 6.46 0.25 13.56
CA ILE A 132 7.88 0.29 13.97
C ILE A 132 8.78 1.04 12.97
N LEU A 133 8.36 1.16 11.70
CA LEU A 133 9.07 1.93 10.68
C LEU A 133 8.54 3.37 10.52
N TYR A 134 7.64 3.83 11.38
CA TYR A 134 7.06 5.18 11.31
C TYR A 134 7.97 6.25 11.91
N ASP A 135 8.47 6.02 13.11
CA ASP A 135 9.37 6.95 13.81
C ASP A 135 10.81 6.85 13.27
N GLN A 136 11.47 7.99 13.06
CA GLN A 136 12.81 8.03 12.48
C GLN A 136 13.88 7.51 13.44
N GLU A 137 13.83 7.92 14.72
CA GLU A 137 14.82 7.52 15.70
C GLU A 137 14.77 6.02 15.94
N LEU A 138 13.58 5.44 16.00
CA LEU A 138 13.40 3.99 16.07
C LEU A 138 13.93 3.27 14.82
N ARG A 139 13.62 3.78 13.62
CA ARG A 139 14.12 3.20 12.36
C ARG A 139 15.63 3.13 12.31
N ASP A 140 16.31 4.15 12.81
CA ASP A 140 17.77 4.27 12.77
C ASP A 140 18.46 3.27 13.74
N LEU A 141 17.72 2.70 14.69
CA LEU A 141 18.23 1.64 15.58
C LEU A 141 18.29 0.26 14.92
N PHE A 142 17.49 0.01 13.88
CA PHE A 142 17.41 -1.29 13.20
C PHE A 142 18.54 -1.49 12.20
N ASP A 143 19.22 -2.63 12.32
CA ASP A 143 20.28 -3.05 11.40
C ASP A 143 19.71 -3.66 10.10
N MET A 144 18.53 -4.28 10.19
CA MET A 144 17.78 -4.79 9.04
C MET A 144 16.28 -4.49 9.19
N LYS A 145 15.64 -4.02 8.11
CA LYS A 145 14.23 -3.63 8.08
C LYS A 145 13.47 -4.50 7.09
N LEU A 146 12.50 -5.25 7.59
CA LEU A 146 11.64 -6.15 6.84
C LEU A 146 10.22 -5.59 6.79
N PHE A 147 9.54 -5.76 5.66
CA PHE A 147 8.12 -5.42 5.54
C PHE A 147 7.33 -6.61 4.98
N VAL A 148 6.41 -7.15 5.78
CA VAL A 148 5.53 -8.24 5.38
C VAL A 148 4.33 -7.67 4.63
N ASP A 149 4.30 -7.95 3.33
CA ASP A 149 3.33 -7.41 2.38
C ASP A 149 2.28 -8.46 2.05
N THR A 150 1.01 -8.11 2.28
CA THR A 150 -0.15 -8.97 2.04
C THR A 150 -1.34 -8.08 1.74
N ASP A 151 -2.14 -8.50 0.78
CA ASP A 151 -3.28 -7.73 0.29
C ASP A 151 -4.30 -7.44 1.40
N SER A 152 -4.95 -6.29 1.29
CA SER A 152 -5.81 -5.75 2.35
C SER A 152 -7.06 -6.60 2.62
N ASP A 153 -7.56 -7.32 1.62
CA ASP A 153 -8.68 -8.25 1.71
C ASP A 153 -8.27 -9.55 2.43
N ASP A 154 -7.12 -10.14 2.09
CA ASP A 154 -6.56 -11.29 2.80
C ASP A 154 -6.30 -10.96 4.28
N ARG A 155 -5.72 -9.78 4.54
CA ARG A 155 -5.51 -9.29 5.91
C ARG A 155 -6.83 -9.08 6.64
N LEU A 156 -7.83 -8.53 5.97
CA LEU A 156 -9.15 -8.34 6.57
C LEU A 156 -9.80 -9.69 6.91
N ALA A 157 -9.76 -10.68 6.00
CA ALA A 157 -10.32 -12.00 6.23
C ALA A 157 -9.69 -12.67 7.46
N ARG A 158 -8.35 -12.64 7.54
CA ARG A 158 -7.59 -13.14 8.71
C ARG A 158 -7.93 -12.38 9.99
N ARG A 159 -8.03 -11.04 9.92
CA ARG A 159 -8.41 -10.21 11.08
C ARG A 159 -9.82 -10.52 11.57
N VAL A 160 -10.78 -10.69 10.66
CA VAL A 160 -12.16 -11.05 11.03
C VAL A 160 -12.19 -12.37 11.78
N GLN A 161 -11.50 -13.40 11.26
CA GLN A 161 -11.43 -14.70 11.93
C GLN A 161 -10.79 -14.59 13.31
N ARG A 162 -9.63 -13.95 13.41
CA ARG A 162 -8.91 -13.75 14.67
C ARG A 162 -9.73 -12.99 15.70
N ASP A 163 -10.27 -11.83 15.35
CA ASP A 163 -10.97 -10.97 16.31
C ASP A 163 -12.33 -11.54 16.74
N THR A 164 -13.00 -12.32 15.89
CA THR A 164 -14.26 -12.98 16.25
C THR A 164 -14.05 -14.22 17.11
N GLN A 165 -13.01 -15.01 16.85
CA GLN A 165 -12.75 -16.28 17.55
C GLN A 165 -11.91 -16.10 18.83
N GLU A 166 -10.85 -15.28 18.79
CA GLU A 166 -9.89 -15.17 19.89
C GLU A 166 -10.17 -13.98 20.81
N ARG A 167 -10.79 -12.91 20.29
CA ARG A 167 -11.01 -11.65 21.03
C ARG A 167 -12.48 -11.37 21.38
N GLY A 168 -13.38 -12.29 21.02
CA GLY A 168 -14.82 -12.21 21.35
C GLY A 168 -15.57 -11.02 20.74
N ARG A 169 -15.08 -10.45 19.63
CA ARG A 169 -15.73 -9.29 18.97
C ARG A 169 -16.79 -9.74 17.97
N SER A 170 -17.86 -8.95 17.79
CA SER A 170 -18.84 -9.25 16.75
C SER A 170 -18.32 -8.87 15.36
N LEU A 171 -18.81 -9.56 14.32
CA LEU A 171 -18.42 -9.27 12.93
C LEU A 171 -18.67 -7.79 12.56
N SER A 172 -19.81 -7.23 12.97
CA SER A 172 -20.16 -5.85 12.66
C SER A 172 -19.22 -4.85 13.34
N GLN A 173 -18.82 -5.11 14.59
CA GLN A 173 -17.83 -4.29 15.30
C GLN A 173 -16.47 -4.33 14.61
N VAL A 174 -16.00 -5.52 14.22
CA VAL A 174 -14.71 -5.69 13.54
C VAL A 174 -14.68 -4.95 12.20
N LEU A 175 -15.72 -5.11 11.38
CA LEU A 175 -15.81 -4.44 10.07
C LEU A 175 -15.92 -2.92 10.21
N ASN A 176 -16.72 -2.43 11.17
CA ASN A 176 -16.87 -0.99 11.42
C ASN A 176 -15.54 -0.37 11.87
N GLN A 177 -14.87 -1.00 12.84
CA GLN A 177 -13.55 -0.56 13.30
C GLN A 177 -12.53 -0.58 12.16
N TYR A 178 -12.56 -1.63 11.32
CA TYR A 178 -11.63 -1.75 10.21
C TYR A 178 -11.79 -0.62 9.19
N LEU A 179 -13.02 -0.38 8.73
CA LEU A 179 -13.28 0.61 7.69
C LEU A 179 -13.05 2.05 8.17
N ASN A 180 -13.36 2.33 9.45
CA ASN A 180 -13.31 3.69 9.97
C ASN A 180 -11.96 4.08 10.58
N LEU A 181 -11.20 3.12 11.11
CA LEU A 181 -9.96 3.42 11.85
C LEU A 181 -8.75 2.71 11.23
N VAL A 182 -8.81 1.39 11.11
CA VAL A 182 -7.64 0.57 10.76
C VAL A 182 -7.17 0.80 9.33
N LYS A 183 -8.09 0.76 8.36
CA LYS A 183 -7.76 0.91 6.94
C LYS A 183 -7.20 2.32 6.65
N PRO A 184 -7.85 3.42 7.08
CA PRO A 184 -7.28 4.76 6.95
C PRO A 184 -5.89 4.87 7.59
N ALA A 185 -5.74 4.41 8.84
CA ALA A 185 -4.46 4.49 9.54
C ALA A 185 -3.36 3.65 8.87
N PHE A 186 -3.70 2.49 8.32
CA PHE A 186 -2.78 1.69 7.53
C PHE A 186 -2.32 2.43 6.27
N GLU A 187 -3.25 2.98 5.50
CA GLU A 187 -2.95 3.69 4.25
C GLU A 187 -2.15 4.99 4.51
N GLU A 188 -2.43 5.67 5.61
CA GLU A 188 -1.81 6.95 5.99
C GLU A 188 -0.45 6.79 6.69
N PHE A 189 -0.33 5.86 7.64
CA PHE A 189 0.85 5.78 8.52
C PHE A 189 1.71 4.54 8.28
N CYS A 190 1.12 3.39 7.97
CA CYS A 190 1.87 2.13 7.83
C CYS A 190 2.42 1.96 6.41
N LEU A 191 1.56 2.02 5.40
CA LEU A 191 1.92 1.73 4.00
C LEU A 191 3.05 2.64 3.48
N PRO A 192 3.11 3.95 3.77
CA PRO A 192 4.21 4.80 3.32
C PRO A 192 5.57 4.40 3.90
N THR A 193 5.61 3.67 5.02
CA THR A 193 6.86 3.21 5.65
C THR A 193 7.47 2.02 4.93
N LYS A 194 6.73 1.36 4.03
CA LYS A 194 7.22 0.25 3.19
C LYS A 194 8.47 0.62 2.40
N LYS A 195 8.61 1.90 2.01
CA LYS A 195 9.80 2.41 1.30
C LYS A 195 11.09 2.38 2.11
N TYR A 196 11.01 2.25 3.44
CA TYR A 196 12.18 2.15 4.32
C TYR A 196 12.62 0.70 4.56
N ALA A 197 11.89 -0.28 4.02
CA ALA A 197 12.26 -1.68 4.16
C ALA A 197 13.44 -2.04 3.25
N ASP A 198 14.39 -2.77 3.78
CA ASP A 198 15.49 -3.36 3.01
C ASP A 198 15.00 -4.58 2.21
N VAL A 199 14.05 -5.33 2.77
CA VAL A 199 13.45 -6.52 2.14
C VAL A 199 11.95 -6.56 2.35
N ILE A 200 11.21 -6.86 1.28
CA ILE A 200 9.76 -7.06 1.31
C ILE A 200 9.46 -8.57 1.25
N ILE A 201 8.65 -9.07 2.19
CA ILE A 201 8.26 -10.47 2.28
C ILE A 201 6.80 -10.61 1.84
N PRO A 202 6.52 -11.08 0.62
CA PRO A 202 5.15 -11.35 0.20
C PRO A 202 4.60 -12.60 0.90
N ARG A 203 3.28 -12.67 1.07
CA ARG A 203 2.52 -13.82 1.61
C ARG A 203 2.81 -14.19 3.08
N GLY A 204 3.59 -13.39 3.81
CA GLY A 204 3.85 -13.60 5.23
C GLY A 204 4.41 -14.99 5.54
N ALA A 205 3.77 -15.70 6.48
CA ALA A 205 4.26 -16.96 7.02
C ALA A 205 4.31 -18.12 6.00
N ASP A 206 3.56 -18.03 4.91
CA ASP A 206 3.54 -19.07 3.87
C ASP A 206 4.79 -19.02 2.98
N ASN A 207 5.57 -17.94 3.07
CA ASN A 207 6.80 -17.77 2.31
C ASN A 207 7.99 -18.41 3.01
N ASN A 208 8.03 -19.74 2.99
CA ASN A 208 9.11 -20.53 3.61
C ASN A 208 10.50 -20.14 3.09
N VAL A 209 10.63 -19.81 1.80
CA VAL A 209 11.90 -19.41 1.19
C VAL A 209 12.44 -18.12 1.82
N ALA A 210 11.60 -17.09 1.98
CA ALA A 210 12.01 -15.86 2.63
C ALA A 210 12.37 -16.07 4.11
N ILE A 211 11.60 -16.91 4.82
CA ILE A 211 11.87 -17.26 6.21
C ILE A 211 13.22 -17.99 6.34
N ASP A 212 13.51 -18.94 5.45
CA ASP A 212 14.76 -19.71 5.45
C ASP A 212 15.98 -18.82 5.15
N LEU A 213 15.83 -17.83 4.26
CA LEU A 213 16.89 -16.84 3.99
C LEU A 213 17.20 -15.99 5.24
N ILE A 214 16.17 -15.50 5.94
CA ILE A 214 16.33 -14.72 7.17
C ILE A 214 16.95 -15.59 8.27
N LEU A 215 16.48 -16.83 8.40
CA LEU A 215 17.05 -17.79 9.35
C LEU A 215 18.52 -18.06 9.09
N HIS A 216 18.92 -18.26 7.83
CA HIS A 216 20.32 -18.47 7.48
C HIS A 216 21.17 -17.27 7.89
N HIS A 217 20.69 -16.05 7.63
CA HIS A 217 21.38 -14.83 8.03
C HIS A 217 21.52 -14.72 9.56
N ILE A 218 20.45 -15.01 10.32
CA ILE A 218 20.51 -15.06 11.79
C ILE A 218 21.54 -16.10 12.26
N HIS A 219 21.57 -17.29 11.67
CA HIS A 219 22.57 -18.30 12.02
C HIS A 219 24.01 -17.84 11.77
N GLU A 220 24.27 -17.09 10.70
CA GLU A 220 25.60 -16.52 10.45
C GLU A 220 26.00 -15.48 11.50
N ILE A 221 25.07 -14.62 11.92
CA ILE A 221 25.27 -13.64 13.01
C ILE A 221 25.55 -14.38 14.34
N LEU A 222 24.86 -15.48 14.59
CA LEU A 222 25.03 -16.28 15.80
C LEU A 222 26.34 -17.09 15.81
N ARG A 223 26.85 -17.49 14.63
CA ARG A 223 28.10 -18.25 14.43
C ARG A 223 29.35 -17.38 14.44
N SER A 224 29.26 -16.16 13.94
CA SER A 224 30.39 -15.24 13.89
C SER A 224 30.82 -14.87 15.31
N PRO A 225 32.04 -15.23 15.76
CA PRO A 225 32.61 -14.64 16.96
C PRO A 225 32.75 -13.14 16.67
N SER A 226 32.34 -12.29 17.60
CA SER A 226 32.48 -10.85 17.46
C SER A 226 33.97 -10.46 17.47
N SER A 227 34.64 -10.62 16.33
CA SER A 227 35.87 -9.91 16.05
C SER A 227 35.48 -8.50 15.65
N SER A 228 36.04 -7.54 16.35
CA SER A 228 36.22 -6.15 15.98
C SER A 228 36.80 -6.00 14.58
N VAL A 229 35.99 -6.23 13.55
CA VAL A 229 36.32 -5.80 12.20
C VAL A 229 35.66 -4.43 12.06
N LYS A 230 36.47 -3.37 12.26
CA LYS A 230 36.25 -2.17 11.46
C LYS A 230 36.28 -2.66 10.02
N SER A 231 35.11 -2.95 9.42
CA SER A 231 35.07 -3.31 8.02
C SER A 231 35.61 -2.08 7.29
N THR A 232 36.80 -2.19 6.72
CA THR A 232 37.13 -1.40 5.55
C THR A 232 35.93 -1.54 4.62
N ALA A 233 35.43 -0.41 4.10
CA ALA A 233 34.13 -0.27 3.45
C ALA A 233 33.85 -1.26 2.28
N ASP A 234 34.84 -2.07 1.89
CA ASP A 234 34.82 -3.02 0.79
C ASP A 234 34.24 -4.41 1.14
N GLU A 235 34.37 -4.92 2.37
CA GLU A 235 33.92 -6.29 2.70
C GLU A 235 32.40 -6.38 2.98
N ALA A 236 31.85 -5.37 3.66
CA ALA A 236 30.41 -5.21 3.81
C ALA A 236 29.71 -4.94 2.45
N CYS A 237 30.45 -4.41 1.46
CA CYS A 237 29.96 -4.23 0.09
C CYS A 237 29.83 -5.58 -0.65
N TYR A 238 30.73 -6.54 -0.39
CA TYR A 238 30.74 -7.83 -1.07
C TYR A 238 29.62 -8.78 -0.62
N LEU A 239 29.39 -8.89 0.69
CA LEU A 239 28.29 -9.70 1.23
C LEU A 239 26.92 -9.08 0.98
N LYS A 240 26.80 -7.74 1.02
CA LYS A 240 25.60 -7.04 0.53
C LYS A 240 25.38 -7.35 -0.95
N ARG A 241 26.41 -7.26 -1.80
CA ARG A 241 26.28 -7.58 -3.23
C ARG A 241 25.85 -9.02 -3.49
N LEU A 242 26.35 -10.00 -2.73
CA LEU A 242 25.99 -11.41 -2.94
C LEU A 242 24.55 -11.72 -2.49
N PHE A 243 24.10 -11.16 -1.37
CA PHE A 243 22.70 -11.26 -0.91
C PHE A 243 21.75 -10.56 -1.90
N PHE A 244 22.11 -9.36 -2.37
CA PHE A 244 21.36 -8.65 -3.40
C PHE A 244 21.37 -9.39 -4.75
N PHE A 245 22.44 -10.11 -5.11
CA PHE A 245 22.51 -10.86 -6.38
C PHE A 245 21.52 -12.04 -6.41
N VAL A 246 21.38 -12.77 -5.30
CA VAL A 246 20.44 -13.92 -5.21
C VAL A 246 18.99 -13.46 -5.16
N VAL A 247 18.68 -12.41 -4.39
CA VAL A 247 17.32 -11.82 -4.35
C VAL A 247 16.94 -11.22 -5.72
N ARG A 248 17.89 -10.59 -6.40
CA ARG A 248 17.68 -10.03 -7.74
C ARG A 248 17.48 -11.11 -8.80
N TYR A 249 18.16 -12.26 -8.73
CA TYR A 249 17.95 -13.37 -9.66
C TYR A 249 16.59 -14.06 -9.48
N CYS A 250 16.12 -14.25 -8.24
CA CYS A 250 14.79 -14.82 -7.97
C CYS A 250 13.64 -13.87 -8.35
N CYS A 251 13.83 -12.54 -8.22
CA CYS A 251 12.85 -11.56 -8.72
C CYS A 251 12.92 -11.35 -10.25
N TRP A 252 14.08 -11.56 -10.89
CA TRP A 252 14.22 -11.38 -12.34
C TRP A 252 13.36 -12.35 -13.15
N HIS A 253 13.20 -13.60 -12.68
CA HIS A 253 12.32 -14.55 -13.37
C HIS A 253 10.82 -14.23 -13.25
N TYR A 254 10.44 -13.29 -12.39
CA TYR A 254 9.03 -12.89 -12.19
C TYR A 254 8.66 -11.59 -12.90
N VAL A 255 9.63 -10.86 -13.46
CA VAL A 255 9.39 -9.61 -14.19
C VAL A 255 9.85 -9.79 -15.63
N GLY A 256 8.93 -10.19 -16.49
CA GLY A 256 9.11 -10.12 -17.92
C GLY A 256 9.38 -8.68 -18.34
N ASN A 257 10.53 -8.48 -18.98
CA ASN A 257 10.92 -7.36 -19.85
C ASN A 257 10.34 -5.98 -19.49
N GLU A 258 11.03 -5.23 -18.63
CA GLU A 258 11.27 -3.80 -18.84
C GLU A 258 12.46 -3.34 -17.98
N ALA A 259 13.43 -2.69 -18.61
CA ALA A 259 14.65 -2.24 -17.97
C ALA A 259 14.36 -1.04 -17.06
N VAL A 260 14.58 -1.20 -15.75
CA VAL A 260 14.58 -0.10 -14.80
C VAL A 260 16.02 0.39 -14.62
N GLU A 261 16.32 1.57 -15.18
CA GLU A 261 17.54 2.32 -14.86
C GLU A 261 17.52 2.72 -13.37
N ILE A 262 18.53 2.28 -12.62
CA ILE A 262 18.76 2.66 -11.23
C ILE A 262 19.83 3.74 -11.22
N TYR A 263 19.46 4.96 -10.84
CA TYR A 263 20.38 6.06 -10.60
C TYR A 263 21.30 5.75 -9.41
N LEU A 264 22.62 5.81 -9.64
CA LEU A 264 23.63 5.79 -8.58
C LEU A 264 24.53 7.02 -8.72
N TYR A 265 24.64 7.76 -7.61
CA TYR A 265 25.58 8.85 -7.29
C TYR A 265 25.49 10.16 -8.11
N GLY A 266 25.27 11.26 -7.38
CA GLY A 266 25.12 12.60 -7.93
C GLY A 266 26.42 13.33 -8.27
N LYS A 267 26.41 14.05 -9.40
CA LYS A 267 26.75 15.48 -9.57
C LYS A 267 26.25 15.95 -10.96
N PRO A 268 25.79 17.19 -11.11
CA PRO A 268 25.18 17.65 -12.35
C PRO A 268 26.27 18.06 -13.35
N LEU A 269 26.28 17.45 -14.53
CA LEU A 269 26.94 18.01 -15.70
C LEU A 269 25.87 18.64 -16.57
N GLY A 270 25.93 19.97 -16.68
CA GLY A 270 25.04 20.75 -17.53
C GLY A 270 25.17 20.34 -18.99
N ILE A 271 24.04 20.10 -19.63
CA ILE A 271 23.93 20.07 -21.08
C ILE A 271 22.82 21.06 -21.47
N SER A 272 23.24 21.98 -22.33
CA SER A 272 22.52 23.14 -22.81
C SER A 272 21.19 22.77 -23.48
N ALA A 273 20.18 23.61 -23.26
CA ALA A 273 18.89 23.56 -23.92
C ALA A 273 19.03 23.58 -25.45
N MET A 274 18.39 22.63 -26.12
CA MET A 274 18.05 22.75 -27.53
C MET A 274 16.54 22.91 -27.68
N SER A 275 16.18 24.16 -27.95
CA SER A 275 15.00 24.69 -28.64
C SER A 275 13.95 23.70 -29.15
N ALA A 276 12.72 23.91 -28.66
CA ALA A 276 11.49 23.37 -29.22
C ALA A 276 11.34 23.68 -30.71
N ALA A 277 11.07 22.64 -31.51
CA ALA A 277 10.48 22.78 -32.84
C ALA A 277 8.97 22.67 -32.70
N SER A 278 8.29 23.79 -32.91
CA SER A 278 6.84 23.92 -32.97
C SER A 278 6.28 23.13 -34.15
N ALA A 279 5.42 22.14 -33.87
CA ALA A 279 4.47 21.60 -34.83
C ALA A 279 3.07 22.11 -34.45
N ASN A 280 2.67 23.19 -35.12
CA ASN A 280 1.32 23.75 -35.07
C ASN A 280 0.30 22.73 -35.61
N GLY A 281 -0.61 22.29 -34.74
CA GLY A 281 -1.79 21.50 -35.08
C GLY A 281 -2.82 21.65 -33.96
N SER A 282 -3.45 22.83 -33.86
CA SER A 282 -4.42 23.13 -32.82
C SER A 282 -5.81 22.59 -33.16
N GLU A 283 -6.06 21.32 -32.84
CA GLU A 283 -7.41 20.82 -32.57
C GLU A 283 -7.47 20.42 -31.09
N HIS A 284 -8.24 21.18 -30.31
CA HIS A 284 -8.32 21.02 -28.86
C HIS A 284 -9.31 19.90 -28.50
N CYS A 285 -8.88 18.91 -27.71
CA CYS A 285 -9.71 17.78 -27.28
C CYS A 285 -10.82 18.23 -26.32
N ARG A 286 -12.09 18.08 -26.71
CA ARG A 286 -13.28 18.40 -25.90
C ARG A 286 -13.35 17.59 -24.59
N ALA A 287 -12.78 16.38 -24.57
CA ALA A 287 -12.77 15.51 -23.39
C ALA A 287 -11.78 15.93 -22.30
N CYS A 288 -10.80 16.79 -22.61
CA CYS A 288 -9.73 17.18 -21.70
C CYS A 288 -9.92 18.58 -21.07
N MET A 289 -11.03 19.26 -21.36
CA MET A 289 -11.29 20.60 -20.84
C MET A 289 -12.22 20.55 -19.63
N SER A 290 -11.87 21.28 -18.57
CA SER A 290 -12.78 21.52 -17.45
C SER A 290 -13.93 22.45 -17.87
N VAL A 291 -15.09 22.32 -17.22
CA VAL A 291 -16.23 23.23 -17.40
C VAL A 291 -15.82 24.68 -17.18
N GLU A 292 -14.91 24.91 -16.23
CA GLU A 292 -14.38 26.23 -15.92
C GLU A 292 -13.52 26.81 -17.07
N GLU A 293 -12.72 25.99 -17.75
CA GLU A 293 -11.96 26.40 -18.95
C GLU A 293 -12.83 26.64 -20.16
N LEU A 294 -13.86 25.81 -20.38
CA LEU A 294 -14.83 26.00 -21.45
C LEU A 294 -15.61 27.30 -21.25
N MET A 295 -16.08 27.54 -20.02
CA MET A 295 -16.74 28.79 -19.62
C MET A 295 -15.81 30.00 -19.70
N LYS A 296 -14.54 29.89 -19.32
CA LYS A 296 -13.55 30.97 -19.46
C LYS A 296 -13.32 31.32 -20.93
N ARG A 297 -13.29 30.34 -21.83
CA ARG A 297 -13.14 30.57 -23.28
C ARG A 297 -14.42 31.11 -23.91
N ALA A 298 -15.59 30.59 -23.53
CA ALA A 298 -16.89 31.12 -23.94
C ALA A 298 -17.05 32.58 -23.50
N ARG A 299 -16.63 32.94 -22.27
CA ARG A 299 -16.58 34.34 -21.79
C ARG A 299 -15.54 35.18 -22.53
N LYS A 300 -14.42 34.61 -22.97
CA LYS A 300 -13.39 35.31 -23.77
C LYS A 300 -13.86 35.59 -25.19
N LEU A 301 -14.72 34.75 -25.74
CA LEU A 301 -15.41 34.94 -27.02
C LEU A 301 -16.63 35.86 -26.89
N ALA A 302 -17.35 35.79 -25.77
CA ALA A 302 -18.52 36.63 -25.45
C ALA A 302 -18.16 38.02 -24.88
N GLY A 303 -16.90 38.26 -24.51
CA GLY A 303 -16.40 39.55 -24.00
C GLY A 303 -16.34 40.68 -25.04
N LYS A 304 -16.74 40.42 -26.29
CA LYS A 304 -17.15 41.45 -27.24
C LYS A 304 -18.68 41.38 -27.35
N VAL A 305 -19.35 42.18 -26.54
CA VAL A 305 -20.73 42.73 -26.62
C VAL A 305 -21.32 42.80 -25.22
N SER A 306 -21.84 43.97 -24.89
CA SER A 306 -22.15 44.43 -23.54
C SER A 306 -23.51 43.99 -22.99
N SER A 307 -23.60 44.05 -21.66
CA SER A 307 -24.73 44.57 -20.85
C SER A 307 -26.00 43.73 -20.64
N GLY A 308 -26.40 43.59 -19.37
CA GLY A 308 -27.81 43.66 -18.97
C GLY A 308 -28.35 42.63 -17.97
N ASN A 309 -28.42 43.02 -16.69
CA ASN A 309 -29.41 42.75 -15.61
C ASN A 309 -30.05 41.36 -15.33
N ASP A 310 -29.86 40.96 -14.05
CA ASP A 310 -30.83 40.52 -13.02
C ASP A 310 -32.16 39.83 -13.40
N ARG A 311 -32.41 38.66 -12.78
CA ARG A 311 -33.40 38.49 -11.68
C ARG A 311 -33.47 37.06 -11.12
N GLN A 312 -33.68 37.01 -9.81
CA GLN A 312 -34.03 35.84 -8.98
C GLN A 312 -35.42 35.25 -9.32
N SER A 313 -35.61 33.95 -9.10
CA SER A 313 -36.75 33.45 -8.30
C SER A 313 -36.56 31.99 -7.86
N SER A 314 -36.93 31.74 -6.61
CA SER A 314 -37.19 30.45 -5.95
C SER A 314 -38.45 29.76 -6.56
N THR A 315 -38.75 28.46 -6.36
CA THR A 315 -39.25 27.88 -5.09
C THR A 315 -39.53 26.35 -5.25
N THR A 316 -39.39 25.61 -4.13
CA THR A 316 -40.10 24.36 -3.70
C THR A 316 -39.97 23.08 -4.56
N GLN A 317 -39.20 22.07 -4.14
CA GLN A 317 -39.46 21.03 -3.13
C GLN A 317 -40.83 20.32 -3.20
N THR A 318 -40.79 19.04 -3.56
CA THR A 318 -41.72 18.03 -3.03
C THR A 318 -40.95 16.72 -2.82
N SER A 319 -41.07 16.19 -1.61
CA SER A 319 -40.35 15.06 -1.05
C SER A 319 -41.01 13.72 -1.39
N SER A 320 -40.21 12.74 -1.83
CA SER A 320 -40.51 11.33 -1.65
C SER A 320 -39.31 10.61 -1.03
N SER A 321 -39.59 9.91 0.05
CA SER A 321 -38.66 9.28 0.97
C SER A 321 -37.90 8.11 0.34
N SER A 322 -36.58 8.26 0.21
CA SER A 322 -35.62 7.17 0.04
C SER A 322 -34.54 7.31 1.12
N ILE A 323 -34.15 6.19 1.71
CA ILE A 323 -33.13 6.10 2.76
C ILE A 323 -31.84 6.73 2.20
N LYS A 324 -31.52 7.95 2.64
CA LYS A 324 -30.34 8.67 2.18
C LYS A 324 -29.10 7.94 2.70
N ALA A 325 -28.38 7.28 1.80
CA ALA A 325 -27.01 6.87 2.05
C ALA A 325 -26.22 8.09 2.56
N LYS A 326 -25.49 7.91 3.68
CA LYS A 326 -24.60 8.96 4.19
C LYS A 326 -23.66 9.39 3.06
N PRO A 327 -23.41 10.70 2.89
CA PRO A 327 -22.48 11.18 1.88
C PRO A 327 -21.10 10.55 2.14
N MET A 328 -20.66 9.70 1.21
CA MET A 328 -19.36 9.05 1.26
C MET A 328 -18.30 10.14 1.16
N ARG A 329 -17.30 10.12 2.05
CA ARG A 329 -16.22 11.10 2.00
C ARG A 329 -15.49 10.99 0.66
N THR A 330 -15.07 12.13 0.12
CA THR A 330 -14.44 12.23 -1.21
C THR A 330 -13.03 11.62 -1.25
N ASP A 331 -12.45 11.34 -0.09
CA ASP A 331 -11.10 10.79 0.12
C ASP A 331 -11.10 9.27 0.37
N CYS A 332 -12.26 8.59 0.31
CA CYS A 332 -12.30 7.13 0.43
C CYS A 332 -11.75 6.43 -0.82
N PRO A 333 -11.06 5.28 -0.67
CA PRO A 333 -10.69 4.43 -1.79
C PRO A 333 -11.89 4.07 -2.65
N VAL A 334 -11.67 4.05 -3.96
CA VAL A 334 -12.71 3.86 -4.97
C VAL A 334 -13.37 2.48 -4.79
N THR A 335 -14.69 2.43 -4.74
CA THR A 335 -15.44 1.16 -4.69
C THR A 335 -15.31 0.42 -6.02
N THR A 336 -15.52 -0.90 -6.04
CA THR A 336 -15.54 -1.69 -7.29
C THR A 336 -16.51 -1.10 -8.32
N GLU A 337 -17.66 -0.61 -7.87
CA GLU A 337 -18.65 0.07 -8.71
C GLU A 337 -18.12 1.40 -9.27
N LYS A 338 -17.54 2.26 -8.43
CA LYS A 338 -17.00 3.55 -8.87
C LYS A 338 -15.78 3.37 -9.79
N LEU A 339 -14.95 2.35 -9.53
CA LEU A 339 -13.80 1.98 -10.36
C LEU A 339 -14.28 1.45 -11.71
N GLY A 340 -15.26 0.55 -11.70
CA GLY A 340 -15.91 0.03 -12.90
C GLY A 340 -16.52 1.14 -13.75
N ASN A 341 -17.34 2.01 -13.14
CA ASN A 341 -17.96 3.14 -13.84
C ASN A 341 -16.90 4.10 -14.42
N SER A 342 -15.83 4.40 -13.68
CA SER A 342 -14.75 5.26 -14.15
C SER A 342 -13.98 4.62 -15.30
N THR A 343 -13.74 3.31 -15.24
CA THR A 343 -13.06 2.55 -16.29
C THR A 343 -13.92 2.51 -17.55
N TRP A 344 -15.21 2.23 -17.43
CA TRP A 344 -16.13 2.27 -18.57
C TRP A 344 -16.16 3.66 -19.22
N ASN A 345 -16.23 4.72 -18.42
CA ASN A 345 -16.20 6.09 -18.96
C ASN A 345 -14.92 6.35 -19.75
N LEU A 346 -13.76 5.94 -19.22
CA LEU A 346 -12.48 6.06 -19.92
C LEU A 346 -12.49 5.28 -21.24
N LEU A 347 -12.85 4.00 -21.21
CA LEU A 347 -12.81 3.12 -22.37
C LEU A 347 -13.76 3.56 -23.49
N HIS A 348 -15.00 3.93 -23.14
CA HIS A 348 -15.95 4.47 -24.10
C HIS A 348 -15.49 5.80 -24.69
N THR A 349 -14.83 6.66 -23.89
CA THR A 349 -14.23 7.90 -24.39
C THR A 349 -13.08 7.62 -25.36
N ILE A 350 -12.17 6.69 -25.02
CA ILE A 350 -11.08 6.27 -25.91
C ILE A 350 -11.65 5.75 -27.24
N ALA A 351 -12.68 4.89 -27.19
CA ALA A 351 -13.30 4.34 -28.39
C ALA A 351 -13.98 5.44 -29.24
N ALA A 352 -14.70 6.37 -28.59
CA ALA A 352 -15.42 7.45 -29.26
C ALA A 352 -14.48 8.45 -29.96
N TYR A 353 -13.31 8.71 -29.38
CA TYR A 353 -12.29 9.61 -29.94
C TYR A 353 -11.22 8.87 -30.76
N TYR A 354 -11.34 7.55 -30.94
CA TYR A 354 -10.42 6.76 -31.75
C TYR A 354 -10.31 7.31 -33.18
N PRO A 355 -9.17 7.24 -33.88
CA PRO A 355 -9.04 7.82 -35.21
C PRO A 355 -10.04 7.23 -36.22
N LEU A 356 -10.56 8.06 -37.14
CA LEU A 356 -11.39 7.58 -38.25
C LEU A 356 -10.61 6.67 -39.21
N LYS A 357 -9.29 6.87 -39.29
CA LYS A 357 -8.35 6.07 -40.08
C LYS A 357 -7.09 5.82 -39.23
N PRO A 358 -7.09 4.81 -38.34
CA PRO A 358 -5.98 4.56 -37.44
C PRO A 358 -4.77 3.97 -38.16
N THR A 359 -3.57 4.34 -37.74
CA THR A 359 -2.33 3.69 -38.19
C THR A 359 -2.22 2.27 -37.64
N VAL A 360 -1.39 1.44 -38.25
CA VAL A 360 -1.12 0.06 -37.76
C VAL A 360 -0.67 0.07 -36.29
N GLU A 361 0.12 1.08 -35.90
CA GLU A 361 0.55 1.26 -34.52
C GLU A 361 -0.62 1.62 -33.59
N GLN A 362 -1.51 2.52 -34.01
CA GLN A 362 -2.70 2.87 -33.23
C GLN A 362 -3.68 1.70 -33.07
N GLN A 363 -3.79 0.83 -34.08
CA GLN A 363 -4.56 -0.42 -33.99
C GLN A 363 -3.92 -1.37 -32.97
N LYS A 364 -2.61 -1.59 -33.09
CA LYS A 364 -1.85 -2.42 -32.14
C LYS A 364 -1.97 -1.90 -30.71
N ASN A 365 -1.86 -0.59 -30.50
CA ASN A 365 -1.95 0.03 -29.18
C ASN A 365 -3.36 -0.14 -28.57
N ALA A 366 -4.42 0.00 -29.37
CA ALA A 366 -5.79 -0.19 -28.90
C ALA A 366 -6.07 -1.65 -28.49
N SER A 367 -5.61 -2.63 -29.29
CA SER A 367 -5.71 -4.04 -28.90
C SER A 367 -4.88 -4.37 -27.66
N THR A 368 -3.66 -3.82 -27.57
CA THR A 368 -2.75 -4.02 -26.44
C THR A 368 -3.33 -3.41 -25.15
N LEU A 369 -3.97 -2.25 -25.23
CA LEU A 369 -4.68 -1.64 -24.10
C LEU A 369 -5.70 -2.61 -23.50
N MET A 370 -6.54 -3.25 -24.33
CA MET A 370 -7.55 -4.17 -23.85
C MET A 370 -6.95 -5.44 -23.24
N ASP A 371 -5.90 -5.99 -23.86
CA ASP A 371 -5.17 -7.15 -23.34
C ASP A 371 -4.50 -6.85 -21.99
N LEU A 372 -3.81 -5.70 -21.89
CA LEU A 372 -3.18 -5.26 -20.64
C LEU A 372 -4.22 -4.98 -19.56
N LEU A 373 -5.35 -4.35 -19.92
CA LEU A 373 -6.45 -4.15 -18.98
C LEU A 373 -6.91 -5.50 -18.42
N GLY A 374 -7.11 -6.52 -19.25
CA GLY A 374 -7.41 -7.88 -18.80
C GLY A 374 -6.37 -8.48 -17.85
N LYS A 375 -5.11 -8.04 -17.86
CA LYS A 375 -4.02 -8.56 -17.02
C LYS A 375 -3.83 -7.79 -15.71
N ILE A 376 -3.98 -6.47 -15.75
CA ILE A 376 -3.62 -5.57 -14.64
C ILE A 376 -4.82 -4.98 -13.91
N TYR A 377 -6.05 -5.26 -14.36
CA TYR A 377 -7.24 -4.69 -13.72
C TYR A 377 -7.36 -5.14 -12.26
N PRO A 378 -7.55 -4.23 -11.28
CA PRO A 378 -7.43 -4.54 -9.84
C PRO A 378 -8.42 -5.59 -9.31
N CYS A 379 -9.53 -5.80 -10.03
CA CYS A 379 -10.54 -6.79 -9.68
C CYS A 379 -10.23 -8.13 -10.39
N SER A 380 -9.78 -9.14 -9.63
CA SER A 380 -9.34 -10.44 -10.18
C SER A 380 -10.40 -11.16 -11.01
N HIS A 381 -11.65 -11.23 -10.52
CA HIS A 381 -12.75 -11.86 -11.27
C HIS A 381 -13.14 -11.05 -12.52
N CYS A 382 -13.11 -9.72 -12.45
CA CYS A 382 -13.38 -8.85 -13.60
C CYS A 382 -12.27 -8.99 -14.67
N ALA A 383 -11.02 -9.07 -14.23
CA ALA A 383 -9.85 -9.24 -15.10
C ALA A 383 -9.90 -10.60 -15.82
N GLU A 384 -10.19 -11.67 -15.08
CA GLU A 384 -10.37 -13.02 -15.65
C GLU A 384 -11.56 -13.08 -16.63
N ASP A 385 -12.71 -12.51 -16.26
CA ASP A 385 -13.89 -12.45 -17.14
C ASP A 385 -13.58 -11.68 -18.44
N LEU A 386 -12.86 -10.56 -18.35
CA LEU A 386 -12.42 -9.79 -19.50
C LEU A 386 -11.46 -10.61 -20.39
N ARG A 387 -10.48 -11.31 -19.82
CA ARG A 387 -9.57 -12.18 -20.61
C ARG A 387 -10.34 -13.26 -21.36
N GLN A 388 -11.30 -13.91 -20.71
CA GLN A 388 -12.14 -14.94 -21.34
C GLN A 388 -13.03 -14.37 -22.45
N ASP A 389 -13.54 -13.15 -22.26
CA ASP A 389 -14.33 -12.47 -23.28
C ASP A 389 -13.48 -12.05 -24.49
N LEU A 390 -12.29 -11.47 -24.26
CA LEU A 390 -11.34 -11.07 -25.31
C LEU A 390 -10.88 -12.25 -26.16
N ALA A 391 -10.74 -13.45 -25.57
CA ALA A 391 -10.40 -14.67 -26.30
C ALA A 391 -11.49 -15.10 -27.29
N LYS A 392 -12.76 -14.78 -27.02
CA LYS A 392 -13.91 -15.13 -27.87
C LYS A 392 -14.31 -13.99 -28.81
N HIS A 393 -14.11 -12.75 -28.37
CA HIS A 393 -14.55 -11.54 -29.05
C HIS A 393 -13.39 -10.53 -29.07
N PRO A 394 -12.35 -10.74 -29.92
CA PRO A 394 -11.20 -9.86 -29.98
C PRO A 394 -11.62 -8.41 -30.35
N PRO A 395 -10.88 -7.38 -29.88
CA PRO A 395 -11.18 -5.98 -30.21
C PRO A 395 -11.17 -5.72 -31.71
N ASP A 396 -12.28 -5.19 -32.24
CA ASP A 396 -12.33 -4.67 -33.60
C ASP A 396 -11.82 -3.22 -33.58
N VAL A 397 -10.59 -3.01 -34.03
CA VAL A 397 -9.87 -1.73 -33.98
C VAL A 397 -9.64 -1.14 -35.37
N GLU A 398 -10.35 -1.63 -36.40
CA GLU A 398 -10.11 -1.21 -37.79
C GLU A 398 -10.39 0.29 -38.01
N ASP A 399 -11.42 0.82 -37.35
CA ASP A 399 -11.79 2.23 -37.35
C ASP A 399 -12.58 2.61 -36.08
N ARG A 400 -12.87 3.91 -35.92
CA ARG A 400 -13.64 4.45 -34.78
C ARG A 400 -15.00 3.79 -34.58
N GLU A 401 -15.73 3.57 -35.65
CA GLU A 401 -17.11 3.08 -35.59
C GLU A 401 -17.13 1.64 -35.12
N ARG A 402 -16.29 0.80 -35.72
CA ARG A 402 -16.12 -0.59 -35.30
C ARG A 402 -15.64 -0.73 -33.87
N PHE A 403 -14.65 0.07 -33.47
CA PHE A 403 -14.12 0.01 -32.10
C PHE A 403 -15.14 0.45 -31.05
N SER A 404 -15.93 1.47 -31.36
CA SER A 404 -16.99 1.97 -30.47
C SER A 404 -18.17 1.00 -30.36
N LEU A 405 -18.58 0.38 -31.48
CA LEU A 405 -19.61 -0.66 -31.48
C LEU A 405 -19.14 -1.90 -30.71
N TRP A 406 -17.89 -2.33 -30.91
CA TRP A 406 -17.29 -3.43 -30.17
C TRP A 406 -17.23 -3.14 -28.66
N MET A 407 -16.80 -1.93 -28.28
CA MET A 407 -16.73 -1.49 -26.87
C MET A 407 -18.12 -1.49 -26.21
N CYS A 408 -19.14 -1.02 -26.93
CA CYS A 408 -20.53 -1.11 -26.49
C CYS A 408 -21.01 -2.57 -26.34
N GLY A 409 -20.69 -3.42 -27.31
CA GLY A 409 -21.00 -4.85 -27.25
C GLY A 409 -20.36 -5.54 -26.04
N LEU A 410 -19.09 -5.24 -25.75
CA LEU A 410 -18.40 -5.72 -24.54
C LEU A 410 -19.15 -5.31 -23.26
N HIS A 411 -19.54 -4.03 -23.16
CA HIS A 411 -20.30 -3.54 -22.02
C HIS A 411 -21.67 -4.24 -21.89
N ASN A 412 -22.37 -4.49 -23.00
CA ASN A 412 -23.64 -5.22 -22.99
C ASN A 412 -23.48 -6.68 -22.57
N ARG A 413 -22.40 -7.36 -22.98
CA ARG A 413 -22.10 -8.72 -22.51
C ARG A 413 -21.91 -8.75 -20.99
N VAL A 414 -21.26 -7.72 -20.42
CA VAL A 414 -21.15 -7.57 -18.96
C VAL A 414 -22.51 -7.25 -18.33
N ASN A 415 -23.32 -6.37 -18.92
CA ASN A 415 -24.67 -6.06 -18.43
C ASN A 415 -25.55 -7.31 -18.35
N LYS A 416 -25.50 -8.16 -19.38
CA LYS A 416 -26.23 -9.44 -19.40
C LYS A 416 -25.83 -10.36 -18.25
N LYS A 417 -24.54 -10.48 -17.95
CA LYS A 417 -24.04 -11.27 -16.80
C LYS A 417 -24.51 -10.70 -15.46
N LEU A 418 -24.68 -9.38 -15.38
CA LEU A 418 -25.13 -8.67 -14.18
C LEU A 418 -26.65 -8.49 -14.09
N GLY A 419 -27.43 -9.03 -15.05
CA GLY A 419 -28.89 -8.85 -15.09
C GLY A 419 -29.34 -7.41 -15.34
N LYS A 420 -28.48 -6.57 -15.94
CA LYS A 420 -28.78 -5.19 -16.31
C LYS A 420 -29.36 -5.10 -17.72
N PRO A 421 -30.20 -4.10 -18.03
CA PRO A 421 -30.70 -3.89 -19.38
C PRO A 421 -29.55 -3.63 -20.35
N GLU A 422 -29.68 -4.15 -21.56
CA GLU A 422 -28.75 -3.86 -22.65
C GLU A 422 -28.95 -2.43 -23.15
N TYR A 423 -27.85 -1.79 -23.54
CA TYR A 423 -27.87 -0.47 -24.13
C TYR A 423 -27.93 -0.59 -25.65
N ASP A 424 -28.70 0.28 -26.32
CA ASP A 424 -28.72 0.34 -27.78
C ASP A 424 -27.40 0.92 -28.30
N CYS A 425 -26.53 0.05 -28.83
CA CYS A 425 -25.24 0.44 -29.34
C CYS A 425 -25.30 1.35 -30.57
N ALA A 426 -26.45 1.49 -31.24
CA ALA A 426 -26.61 2.47 -32.32
C ALA A 426 -26.46 3.92 -31.82
N LEU A 427 -26.71 4.17 -30.53
CA LEU A 427 -26.69 5.48 -29.90
C LEU A 427 -25.32 5.84 -29.27
N TRP A 428 -24.26 5.09 -29.62
CA TRP A 428 -22.94 5.31 -29.03
C TRP A 428 -22.40 6.73 -29.30
N LYS A 429 -22.68 7.30 -30.48
CA LYS A 429 -22.23 8.64 -30.89
C LYS A 429 -22.88 9.70 -30.01
N GLU A 430 -24.20 9.64 -29.86
CA GLU A 430 -24.96 10.56 -29.01
C GLU A 430 -24.50 10.49 -27.55
N ARG A 431 -24.27 9.30 -27.03
CA ARG A 431 -23.88 9.12 -25.63
C ARG A 431 -22.45 9.55 -25.30
N TRP A 432 -21.50 9.33 -26.20
CA TRP A 432 -20.07 9.45 -25.88
C TRP A 432 -19.30 10.49 -26.70
N LEU A 433 -19.86 11.00 -27.80
CA LEU A 433 -19.15 11.90 -28.72
C LEU A 433 -19.89 13.21 -28.99
N SER A 434 -21.09 13.14 -29.57
CA SER A 434 -21.81 14.31 -30.08
C SER A 434 -22.73 14.97 -29.04
N GLY A 435 -23.12 14.23 -27.99
CA GLY A 435 -24.22 14.64 -27.11
C GLY A 435 -25.59 14.35 -27.73
N TRP A 436 -26.63 14.40 -26.90
CA TRP A 436 -28.01 14.20 -27.32
C TRP A 436 -28.54 15.37 -28.14
N LYS A 437 -29.34 15.07 -29.16
CA LYS A 437 -29.91 16.06 -30.10
C LYS A 437 -30.94 17.00 -29.46
N ASP A 438 -31.40 16.70 -28.25
CA ASP A 438 -32.34 17.50 -27.47
C ASP A 438 -31.67 18.66 -26.70
N GLY A 439 -30.35 18.81 -26.84
CA GLY A 439 -29.59 19.85 -26.14
C GLY A 439 -29.37 19.55 -24.66
N SER A 440 -29.79 18.38 -24.14
CA SER A 440 -29.64 18.02 -22.73
C SER A 440 -28.18 17.94 -22.26
N CYS A 441 -27.23 17.91 -23.20
CA CYS A 441 -25.78 17.90 -22.95
C CYS A 441 -25.07 19.19 -23.45
N GLU A 442 -25.82 20.23 -23.82
CA GLU A 442 -25.29 21.57 -24.04
C GLU A 442 -25.19 22.27 -22.66
N TYR A 443 -24.03 22.15 -22.02
CA TYR A 443 -23.71 22.78 -20.72
C TYR A 443 -22.84 24.03 -20.88
#